data_AF-A0A3C1RU03-F1
#
_entry.id   AF-A0A3C1RU03-F1
#
_cell.length_a   1.000
_cell.length_b   1.000
_cell.length_c   1.000
_cell.angle_alpha   90.00
_cell.angle_beta   90.00
_cell.angle_gamma   90.00
#
_symmetry.space_group_name_H-M   'P 1'
#
loop_
_entity.id
_entity.type
_entity.pdbx_description
1 polymer ?
#
loop_
_entity_poly.entity_id
_entity_poly.type
_entity_poly.pdbx_seq_one_letter_code
_entity_poly.pdbx_strand_id
1 'polypeptide(L)'
;MKISVAISGSRSITNLNPEALTRINNIIKLNYEILIGDAPGVDTLVQSYLHQVNYENVQVWHIGDKPRNNVGNWGTVKVQGNYSLRDKLMMSSADFGLAIWDGKSPGTKRNIQQLGKRCRVVLIN
;
A
#
# COMPACT_ATOMS: atom_id res chain seq x y z
N MET A 1 -15.90 -14.28 -1.20
CA MET A 1 -14.48 -13.92 -1.43
C MET A 1 -14.27 -12.52 -0.90
N LYS A 2 -13.21 -12.29 -0.13
CA LYS A 2 -12.80 -10.96 0.34
C LYS A 2 -11.91 -10.37 -0.75
N ILE A 3 -12.28 -9.20 -1.29
CA ILE A 3 -11.46 -8.51 -2.30
C ILE A 3 -10.32 -7.79 -1.58
N SER A 4 -9.12 -7.86 -2.15
CA SER A 4 -7.91 -7.22 -1.62
C SER A 4 -7.35 -6.17 -2.59
N VAL A 5 -6.88 -5.06 -2.03
CA VAL A 5 -6.24 -3.97 -2.76
C VAL A 5 -4.87 -3.70 -2.17
N ALA A 6 -3.82 -3.84 -2.99
CA ALA A 6 -2.50 -3.43 -2.58
C ALA A 6 -2.32 -1.92 -2.77
N ILE A 7 -1.93 -1.21 -1.71
CA ILE A 7 -1.60 0.20 -1.77
C ILE A 7 -0.09 0.35 -1.69
N SER A 8 0.49 1.09 -2.64
CA SER A 8 1.92 1.38 -2.65
C SER A 8 2.19 2.78 -3.17
N GLY A 9 3.38 3.32 -2.92
CA GLY A 9 3.71 4.64 -3.44
C GLY A 9 5.13 5.10 -3.25
N SER A 10 5.38 6.35 -3.61
CA SER A 10 6.72 6.95 -3.53
C SER A 10 7.09 7.32 -2.10
N ARG A 11 8.36 7.09 -1.73
CA ARG A 11 8.91 7.47 -0.42
C ARG A 11 9.07 8.98 -0.24
N SER A 12 9.14 9.73 -1.35
CA SER A 12 9.28 11.18 -1.43
C SER A 12 7.98 11.95 -1.13
N ILE A 13 6.83 11.29 -1.25
CA ILE A 13 5.52 11.92 -1.01
C ILE A 13 5.31 12.06 0.49
N THR A 14 4.96 13.28 0.92
CA THR A 14 4.78 13.66 2.33
C THR A 14 3.33 13.96 2.71
N ASN A 15 2.41 14.00 1.74
CA ASN A 15 0.98 14.19 1.97
C ASN A 15 0.14 13.43 0.93
N LEU A 16 -1.08 13.04 1.32
CA LEU A 16 -2.05 12.41 0.42
C LEU A 16 -2.96 13.49 -0.15
N ASN A 17 -3.02 13.60 -1.48
CA ASN A 17 -3.92 14.55 -2.13
C ASN A 17 -5.39 14.09 -2.04
N PRO A 18 -6.36 14.97 -2.34
CA PRO A 18 -7.79 14.63 -2.26
C PRO A 18 -8.20 13.43 -3.13
N GLU A 19 -7.57 13.22 -4.30
CA GLU A 19 -7.85 12.05 -5.14
C GLU A 19 -7.42 10.75 -4.44
N ALA A 20 -6.21 10.71 -3.87
CA ALA A 20 -5.71 9.54 -3.13
C ALA A 20 -6.64 9.20 -1.96
N LEU A 21 -7.02 10.20 -1.16
CA LEU A 21 -7.95 10.01 -0.05
C LEU A 21 -9.32 9.52 -0.52
N THR A 22 -9.85 10.08 -1.61
CA THR A 22 -11.13 9.63 -2.20
C THR A 22 -11.07 8.16 -2.61
N ARG A 23 -9.96 7.73 -3.22
CA ARG A 23 -9.77 6.32 -3.61
C ARG A 23 -9.66 5.40 -2.40
N ILE A 24 -8.88 5.79 -1.38
CA ILE A 24 -8.75 5.03 -0.13
C ILE A 24 -10.11 4.90 0.58
N ASN A 25 -10.88 5.99 0.65
CA ASN A 25 -12.22 5.97 1.25
C ASN A 25 -13.20 5.06 0.52
N ASN A 26 -13.09 4.92 -0.80
CA ASN A 26 -13.89 3.95 -1.53
C ASN A 26 -13.51 2.51 -1.17
N ILE A 27 -12.22 2.20 -0.98
CA ILE A 27 -11.74 0.88 -0.54
C ILE A 27 -12.29 0.58 0.87
N ILE A 28 -12.21 1.55 1.78
CA ILE A 28 -12.74 1.45 3.15
C ILE A 28 -14.26 1.23 3.14
N LYS A 29 -15.01 2.02 2.36
CA LYS A 29 -16.48 1.91 2.25
C LYS A 29 -16.93 0.54 1.74
N LEU A 30 -16.16 -0.04 0.84
CA LEU A 30 -16.40 -1.39 0.30
C LEU A 30 -15.87 -2.50 1.24
N ASN A 31 -15.22 -2.12 2.34
CA ASN A 31 -14.63 -3.02 3.34
C ASN A 31 -13.64 -4.04 2.74
N TYR A 32 -12.85 -3.60 1.75
CA TYR A 32 -11.84 -4.42 1.09
C TYR A 32 -10.56 -4.50 1.90
N GLU A 33 -9.91 -5.67 1.87
CA GLU A 33 -8.63 -5.83 2.56
C GLU A 33 -7.54 -4.97 1.94
N ILE A 34 -6.80 -4.23 2.76
CA ILE A 34 -5.67 -3.42 2.30
C ILE A 34 -4.37 -4.18 2.58
N LEU A 35 -3.64 -4.49 1.52
CA LEU A 35 -2.27 -5.00 1.62
C LEU A 35 -1.32 -3.81 1.47
N ILE A 36 -0.45 -3.58 2.46
CA ILE A 36 0.42 -2.40 2.46
C ILE A 36 1.82 -2.73 2.96
N GLY A 37 2.82 -2.05 2.41
CA GLY A 37 4.19 -2.14 2.88
C GLY A 37 4.44 -1.37 4.17
N ASP A 38 5.70 -1.35 4.56
CA ASP A 38 6.24 -0.69 5.75
C ASP A 38 7.34 0.33 5.38
N ALA A 39 7.30 0.93 4.18
CA ALA A 39 8.29 1.94 3.81
C ALA A 39 7.90 3.34 4.34
N PRO A 40 8.87 4.21 4.65
CA PRO A 40 8.60 5.64 4.84
C PRO A 40 7.94 6.27 3.61
N GLY A 41 7.13 7.31 3.80
CA GLY A 41 6.40 8.00 2.73
C GLY A 41 4.98 7.49 2.60
N VAL A 42 4.52 7.16 1.39
CA VAL A 42 3.13 6.74 1.15
C VAL A 42 2.67 5.62 2.08
N ASP A 43 3.46 4.56 2.29
CA ASP A 43 2.97 3.44 3.11
C ASP A 43 2.68 3.92 4.55
N THR A 44 3.58 4.69 5.16
CA THR A 44 3.33 5.29 6.48
C THR A 44 2.16 6.27 6.48
N LEU A 45 2.02 7.12 5.46
CA LEU A 45 0.91 8.09 5.36
C LEU A 45 -0.45 7.39 5.27
N VAL A 46 -0.53 6.34 4.45
CA VAL A 46 -1.76 5.55 4.30
C VAL A 46 -2.02 4.78 5.58
N GLN A 47 -1.02 4.15 6.20
CA GLN A 47 -1.19 3.53 7.52
C GLN A 47 -1.74 4.54 8.54
N SER A 48 -1.13 5.71 8.70
CA SER A 48 -1.62 6.73 9.62
C SER A 48 -3.07 7.13 9.36
N TYR A 49 -3.45 7.29 8.08
CA TYR A 49 -4.84 7.60 7.72
C TYR A 49 -5.81 6.47 8.08
N LEU A 50 -5.45 5.22 7.78
CA LEU A 50 -6.26 4.04 8.10
C LEU A 50 -6.44 3.89 9.62
N HIS A 51 -5.38 4.14 10.40
CA HIS A 51 -5.47 4.13 11.85
C HIS A 51 -6.38 5.23 12.38
N GLN A 52 -6.24 6.46 11.86
CA GLN A 52 -7.07 7.61 12.27
C GLN A 52 -8.58 7.35 12.07
N VAL A 53 -8.94 6.63 10.99
CA VAL A 53 -10.36 6.29 10.70
C VAL A 53 -10.77 4.93 11.26
N ASN A 54 -9.95 4.31 12.11
CA ASN A 54 -10.17 3.01 12.75
C ASN A 54 -10.49 1.89 11.74
N TYR A 55 -9.76 1.84 10.64
CA TYR A 55 -9.90 0.77 9.65
C TYR A 55 -9.04 -0.44 10.00
N GLU A 56 -9.69 -1.58 10.26
CA GLU A 56 -9.02 -2.78 10.79
C GLU A 56 -8.65 -3.82 9.72
N ASN A 57 -9.23 -3.74 8.52
CA ASN A 57 -9.02 -4.71 7.45
C ASN A 57 -7.72 -4.42 6.68
N VAL A 58 -6.59 -4.48 7.38
CA VAL A 58 -5.26 -4.14 6.88
C VAL A 58 -4.27 -5.27 7.20
N GLN A 59 -3.37 -5.55 6.28
CA GLN A 59 -2.28 -6.50 6.44
C GLN A 59 -0.96 -5.81 6.05
N VAL A 60 -0.04 -5.67 7.00
CA VAL A 60 1.26 -5.02 6.77
C VAL A 60 2.30 -6.05 6.33
N TRP A 61 2.81 -5.93 5.12
CA TRP A 61 3.85 -6.78 4.58
C TRP A 61 5.22 -6.18 4.90
N HIS A 62 6.17 -6.99 5.38
CA HIS A 62 7.51 -6.53 5.70
C HIS A 62 8.57 -7.62 5.49
N ILE A 63 9.84 -7.24 5.62
CA ILE A 63 10.96 -8.20 5.77
C ILE A 63 11.57 -8.04 7.17
N GLY A 64 12.49 -8.94 7.53
CA GLY A 64 13.13 -8.92 8.85
C GLY A 64 12.17 -9.30 9.98
N ASP A 65 12.64 -9.19 11.22
CA ASP A 65 11.89 -9.70 12.38
C ASP A 65 10.70 -8.83 12.78
N LYS A 66 10.74 -7.54 12.44
CA LYS A 66 9.65 -6.59 12.69
C LYS A 66 9.49 -5.63 11.52
N PRO A 67 8.27 -5.13 11.25
CA PRO A 67 8.07 -4.07 10.27
C PRO A 67 8.80 -2.80 10.72
N ARG A 68 9.25 -1.99 9.76
CA ARG A 68 9.76 -0.64 10.04
C ARG A 68 8.68 0.25 10.63
N ASN A 69 7.44 0.13 10.13
CA ASN A 69 6.27 0.80 10.66
C ASN A 69 5.02 -0.08 10.54
N ASN A 70 4.21 -0.05 11.60
CA ASN A 70 2.86 -0.62 11.66
C ASN A 70 2.02 0.28 12.57
N VAL A 71 1.51 1.39 12.04
CA VAL A 71 0.93 2.49 12.84
C VAL A 71 -0.30 2.04 13.64
N GLY A 72 -1.17 1.23 13.04
CA GLY A 72 -2.40 0.75 13.68
C GLY A 72 -2.28 -0.61 14.33
N ASN A 73 -1.06 -1.17 14.48
CA ASN A 73 -0.83 -2.47 15.09
C ASN A 73 -1.64 -3.62 14.43
N TRP A 74 -1.79 -3.57 13.11
CA TRP A 74 -2.50 -4.61 12.35
C TRP A 74 -1.69 -5.90 12.25
N GLY A 75 -2.33 -6.98 11.77
CA GLY A 75 -1.62 -8.21 11.43
C GLY A 75 -0.50 -7.97 10.42
N THR A 76 0.54 -8.82 10.46
CA THR A 76 1.69 -8.72 9.56
C THR A 76 1.93 -9.97 8.71
N VAL A 77 2.55 -9.79 7.54
CA VAL A 77 3.09 -10.86 6.69
C VAL A 77 4.58 -10.63 6.52
N LYS A 78 5.39 -11.50 7.13
CA LYS A 78 6.85 -11.52 6.97
C LYS A 78 7.23 -12.24 5.68
N VAL A 79 7.96 -11.57 4.81
CA VAL A 79 8.58 -12.17 3.62
C VAL A 79 10.08 -12.35 3.87
N GLN A 80 10.58 -13.55 3.62
CA GLN A 80 12.01 -13.83 3.64
C GLN A 80 12.65 -13.34 2.34
N GLY A 81 13.71 -12.55 2.44
CA GLY A 81 14.43 -12.01 1.28
C GLY A 81 14.57 -10.49 1.35
N ASN A 82 14.29 -9.81 0.24
CA ASN A 82 14.46 -8.37 0.11
C ASN A 82 13.14 -7.64 -0.18
N TYR A 83 13.15 -6.32 -0.06
CA TYR A 83 11.95 -5.49 -0.28
C TYR A 83 11.35 -5.65 -1.68
N SER A 84 12.16 -5.88 -2.71
CA SER A 84 11.64 -6.10 -4.06
C SER A 84 10.86 -7.41 -4.17
N LEU A 85 11.31 -8.49 -3.51
CA LEU A 85 10.57 -9.75 -3.45
C LEU A 85 9.31 -9.61 -2.59
N ARG A 86 9.39 -8.91 -1.45
CA ARG A 86 8.24 -8.59 -0.61
C ARG A 86 7.16 -7.86 -1.40
N ASP A 87 7.53 -6.77 -2.09
CA ASP A 87 6.61 -6.00 -2.92
C ASP A 87 6.00 -6.90 -4.02
N LYS A 88 6.83 -7.73 -4.67
CA LYS A 88 6.34 -8.67 -5.68
C LYS A 88 5.29 -9.62 -5.13
N LEU A 89 5.52 -10.25 -3.99
CA LEU A 89 4.55 -11.18 -3.40
C LEU A 89 3.29 -10.46 -2.94
N MET A 90 3.42 -9.26 -2.37
CA MET A 90 2.28 -8.41 -1.98
C MET A 90 1.40 -8.06 -3.18
N MET A 91 1.99 -7.59 -4.29
CA MET A 91 1.26 -7.28 -5.52
C MET A 91 0.60 -8.52 -6.15
N SER A 92 1.28 -9.67 -6.12
CA SER A 92 0.70 -10.93 -6.63
C SER A 92 -0.45 -11.46 -5.79
N SER A 93 -0.50 -11.09 -4.50
CA SER A 93 -1.56 -11.53 -3.58
C SER A 93 -2.81 -10.64 -3.64
N ALA A 94 -2.73 -9.50 -4.32
CA ALA A 94 -3.82 -8.52 -4.41
C ALA A 94 -4.66 -8.68 -5.69
N ASP A 95 -5.97 -8.49 -5.56
CA ASP A 95 -6.89 -8.45 -6.70
C ASP A 95 -6.68 -7.17 -7.53
N PHE A 96 -6.48 -6.04 -6.85
CA PHE A 96 -6.27 -4.73 -7.46
C PHE A 96 -5.11 -3.98 -6.79
N GLY A 97 -4.71 -2.86 -7.37
CA GLY A 97 -3.80 -1.94 -6.67
C GLY A 97 -4.11 -0.47 -6.87
N LEU A 98 -3.64 0.31 -5.90
CA LEU A 98 -3.62 1.75 -5.91
C LEU A 98 -2.18 2.22 -5.74
N ALA A 99 -1.62 2.83 -6.78
CA ALA A 99 -0.29 3.40 -6.77
C ALA A 99 -0.37 4.92 -6.60
N ILE A 100 0.14 5.44 -5.48
CA ILE A 100 0.23 6.88 -5.21
C ILE A 100 1.66 7.31 -5.53
N TRP A 101 1.84 7.99 -6.67
CA TRP A 101 3.14 8.03 -7.34
C TRP A 101 3.52 9.43 -7.80
N ASP A 102 4.80 9.77 -7.65
CA ASP A 102 5.39 11.04 -8.10
C ASP A 102 6.01 10.95 -9.51
N GLY A 103 5.78 9.84 -10.22
CA GLY A 103 6.40 9.55 -11.52
C GLY A 103 7.87 9.13 -11.45
N LYS A 104 8.51 9.16 -10.27
CA LYS A 104 9.97 8.98 -10.12
C LYS A 104 10.34 7.66 -9.46
N SER A 105 9.58 7.20 -8.46
CA SER A 105 9.92 5.99 -7.69
C SER A 105 9.99 4.73 -8.59
N PRO A 106 11.18 4.09 -8.74
CA PRO A 106 11.31 2.86 -9.54
C PRO A 106 10.58 1.66 -8.92
N GLY A 107 10.49 1.61 -7.59
CA GLY A 107 9.74 0.56 -6.88
C GLY A 107 8.25 0.63 -7.19
N THR A 108 7.67 1.82 -7.12
CA THR A 108 6.26 2.04 -7.43
C THR A 108 5.97 1.76 -8.91
N LYS A 109 6.88 2.14 -9.82
CA LYS A 109 6.77 1.76 -11.24
C LYS A 109 6.70 0.25 -11.45
N ARG A 110 7.52 -0.53 -10.75
CA ARG A 110 7.48 -2.01 -10.81
C ARG A 110 6.16 -2.56 -10.29
N ASN A 111 5.63 -2.02 -9.19
CA ASN A 111 4.33 -2.43 -8.64
C ASN A 111 3.18 -2.18 -9.63
N ILE A 112 3.17 -1.00 -10.27
CA ILE A 112 2.21 -0.66 -11.33
C ILE A 112 2.31 -1.67 -12.48
N GLN A 113 3.52 -1.95 -12.96
CA GLN A 113 3.73 -2.89 -14.06
C GLN A 113 3.27 -4.32 -13.72
N GLN A 114 3.49 -4.76 -12.49
CA GLN A 114 3.12 -6.10 -12.06
C GLN A 114 1.60 -6.32 -12.02
N LEU A 115 0.85 -5.32 -11.56
CA LEU A 115 -0.62 -5.39 -11.54
C LEU A 115 -1.24 -5.03 -12.90
N GLY A 116 -0.54 -4.26 -13.72
CA GLY A 116 -0.97 -3.86 -15.06
C GLY A 116 -2.31 -3.12 -15.02
N LYS A 117 -3.29 -3.57 -15.82
CA LYS A 117 -4.63 -2.96 -15.93
C LYS A 117 -5.43 -2.98 -14.62
N ARG A 118 -5.01 -3.77 -13.62
CA ARG A 118 -5.64 -3.85 -12.29
C ARG A 118 -5.13 -2.77 -11.33
N CYS A 119 -4.15 -1.95 -11.75
CA CYS A 119 -3.59 -0.88 -10.94
C CYS A 119 -4.15 0.47 -11.34
N ARG A 120 -4.77 1.19 -10.40
CA ARG A 120 -5.07 2.60 -10.55
C ARG A 120 -3.87 3.42 -10.08
N VAL A 121 -3.45 4.39 -10.90
CA VAL A 121 -2.39 5.34 -10.55
C VAL A 121 -3.03 6.67 -10.17
N VAL A 122 -2.60 7.24 -9.04
CA VAL A 122 -2.85 8.62 -8.63
C VAL A 122 -1.51 9.33 -8.63
N LEU A 123 -1.40 10.36 -9.49
CA LEU A 123 -0.17 11.14 -9.59
C LEU A 123 -0.19 12.27 -8.56
N ILE A 124 0.92 12.45 -7.84
CA ILE A 124 1.17 13.56 -6.92
C ILE A 124 2.42 14.28 -7.42
N ASN A 125 2.23 15.52 -7.89
CA ASN A 125 3.29 16.37 -8.42
C ASN A 125 3.93 17.21 -7.32
#